data_AF-A0A235IRV2-F1
#
_entry.id   AF-A0A235IRV2-F1
#
_cell.length_a   1.000
_cell.length_b   1.000
_cell.length_c   1.000
_cell.angle_alpha   90.00
_cell.angle_beta   90.00
_cell.angle_gamma   90.00
#
_symmetry.space_group_name_H-M   'P 1'
#
loop_
_entity.id
_entity.type
_entity.pdbx_description
1 polymer ?
#
loop_
_entity_poly.entity_id
_entity_poly.type
_entity_poly.pdbx_seq_one_letter_code
_entity_poly.pdbx_strand_id
1 'polypeptide(L)'
;MKEPTVTKKQKYQFIADCLAQLPSDRLLSQAKTDEQRIEWLRLRLNYGLLSVFWKESHSIRHNPFNVIADNKQIDPHICEHYRRWMNYLIGLWKLVQVVEPLFREKCLKANLPFKYPFQSPLEMFFAFLEEEAEDEFLPCLQNHYEKSLLKIKEMINSGKKSHLVENKNGTTKLVLEEQRNSLEVKNYKSLEKKHFVKERRWYFLFITFCRIESKSNPRIKENFDTFMTAFYEFQNHIATSIRKRESATW
;
A
#
# COMPACT_ATOMS: atom_id res chain seq x y z
N MET A 1 5.33 -20.72 32.38
CA MET A 1 4.29 -21.11 31.40
C MET A 1 4.88 -20.90 30.01
N LYS A 2 4.94 -21.94 29.17
CA LYS A 2 5.27 -21.75 27.74
C LYS A 2 4.02 -21.18 27.07
N GLU A 3 4.13 -20.03 26.42
CA GLU A 3 3.05 -19.49 25.59
C GLU A 3 2.61 -20.54 24.56
N PRO A 4 1.29 -20.73 24.33
CA PRO A 4 0.81 -21.64 23.32
C PRO A 4 1.33 -21.19 21.95
N THR A 5 2.16 -22.03 21.34
CA THR A 5 2.74 -21.76 20.02
C THR A 5 1.63 -21.73 18.97
N VAL A 6 1.32 -20.55 18.44
CA VAL A 6 0.32 -20.38 17.37
C VAL A 6 0.70 -21.25 16.17
N THR A 7 -0.20 -22.17 15.80
CA THR A 7 0.02 -23.10 14.69
C THR A 7 0.05 -22.36 13.35
N LYS A 8 0.70 -22.96 12.34
CA LYS A 8 0.75 -22.41 10.97
C LYS A 8 -0.65 -22.14 10.41
N LYS A 9 -1.59 -23.06 10.66
CA LYS A 9 -3.00 -22.94 10.24
C LYS A 9 -3.68 -21.73 10.88
N GLN A 10 -3.46 -21.51 12.18
CA GLN A 10 -4.01 -20.34 12.90
C GLN A 10 -3.43 -19.02 12.36
N LYS A 11 -2.13 -18.96 12.03
CA LYS A 11 -1.53 -17.76 11.43
C LYS A 11 -2.19 -17.39 10.10
N TYR A 12 -2.44 -18.37 9.24
CA TYR A 12 -3.12 -18.14 7.96
C TYR A 12 -4.56 -17.71 8.13
N GLN A 13 -5.25 -18.26 9.14
CA GLN A 13 -6.59 -17.80 9.49
C GLN A 13 -6.57 -16.33 9.93
N PHE A 14 -5.65 -15.94 10.81
CA PHE A 14 -5.53 -14.56 11.27
C PHE A 14 -5.19 -13.57 10.14
N ILE A 15 -4.32 -13.95 9.20
CA ILE A 15 -4.03 -13.13 8.01
C ILE A 15 -5.29 -12.92 7.17
N ALA A 16 -6.03 -13.98 6.90
CA ALA A 16 -7.23 -13.84 6.12
C ALA A 16 -8.30 -13.01 6.84
N ASP A 17 -8.43 -13.16 8.16
CA ASP A 17 -9.38 -12.36 8.93
C ASP A 17 -8.96 -10.88 8.98
N CYS A 18 -7.65 -10.57 9.01
CA CYS A 18 -7.11 -9.22 8.83
C CYS A 18 -7.47 -8.66 7.44
N LEU A 19 -7.20 -9.41 6.36
CA LEU A 19 -7.57 -8.98 5.00
C LEU A 19 -9.06 -8.68 4.86
N ALA A 20 -9.94 -9.48 5.46
CA ALA A 20 -11.39 -9.24 5.41
C ALA A 20 -11.84 -7.93 6.11
N GLN A 21 -10.97 -7.35 6.93
CA GLN A 21 -11.20 -6.12 7.68
C GLN A 21 -10.57 -4.88 7.05
N LEU A 22 -9.96 -5.00 5.87
CA LEU A 22 -9.33 -3.89 5.16
C LEU A 22 -10.20 -3.37 4.00
N PRO A 23 -10.14 -2.06 3.66
CA PRO A 23 -9.57 -0.99 4.48
C PRO A 23 -10.40 -0.79 5.77
N SER A 24 -9.82 -0.12 6.77
CA SER A 24 -10.45 0.05 8.08
C SER A 24 -11.71 0.93 8.02
N ASP A 25 -12.68 0.66 8.91
CA ASP A 25 -13.90 1.47 9.02
C ASP A 25 -13.61 2.92 9.46
N ARG A 26 -12.45 3.15 10.09
CA ARG A 26 -11.96 4.49 10.42
C ARG A 26 -11.74 5.34 9.16
N LEU A 27 -11.31 4.75 8.05
CA LEU A 27 -11.19 5.48 6.79
C LEU A 27 -12.56 5.87 6.21
N LEU A 28 -13.56 5.00 6.34
CA LEU A 28 -14.92 5.32 5.90
C LEU A 28 -15.48 6.54 6.64
N SER A 29 -15.18 6.70 7.92
CA SER A 29 -15.60 7.87 8.71
C SER A 29 -15.02 9.20 8.21
N GLN A 30 -13.95 9.16 7.40
CA GLN A 30 -13.33 10.34 6.80
C GLN A 30 -13.92 10.68 5.42
N ALA A 31 -14.68 9.77 4.81
CA ALA A 31 -15.33 9.99 3.52
C ALA A 31 -16.47 11.01 3.66
N LYS A 32 -16.41 12.06 2.83
CA LYS A 32 -17.36 13.18 2.81
C LYS A 32 -18.39 13.08 1.69
N THR A 33 -18.08 12.36 0.61
CA THR A 33 -18.95 12.22 -0.56
C THR A 33 -19.35 10.76 -0.77
N ASP A 34 -20.42 10.54 -1.54
CA ASP A 34 -20.87 9.19 -1.87
C ASP A 34 -19.88 8.46 -2.79
N GLU A 35 -19.18 9.17 -3.67
CA GLU A 35 -18.12 8.59 -4.50
C GLU A 35 -16.97 8.05 -3.65
N GLN A 36 -16.57 8.77 -2.59
CA GLN A 36 -15.55 8.30 -1.66
C GLN A 36 -16.01 7.05 -0.89
N ARG A 37 -17.29 6.98 -0.51
CA ARG A 37 -17.87 5.80 0.14
C ARG A 37 -17.95 4.60 -0.81
N ILE A 38 -18.29 4.83 -2.07
CA ILE A 38 -18.32 3.79 -3.11
C ILE A 38 -16.92 3.24 -3.34
N GLU A 39 -15.89 4.09 -3.43
CA GLU A 39 -14.52 3.61 -3.61
C GLU A 39 -14.01 2.85 -2.39
N TRP A 40 -14.37 3.29 -1.17
CA TRP A 40 -14.09 2.52 0.05
C TRP A 40 -14.73 1.14 0.01
N LEU A 41 -16.02 1.05 -0.37
CA LEU A 41 -16.75 -0.22 -0.50
C LEU A 41 -16.11 -1.14 -1.55
N ARG A 42 -15.64 -0.57 -2.66
CA ARG A 42 -14.94 -1.31 -3.71
C ARG A 42 -13.62 -1.89 -3.21
N LEU A 43 -12.82 -1.09 -2.50
CA LEU A 43 -11.59 -1.59 -1.87
C LEU A 43 -11.91 -2.67 -0.83
N ARG A 44 -12.93 -2.47 0.00
CA ARG A 44 -13.37 -3.46 1.00
C ARG A 44 -13.76 -4.79 0.36
N LEU A 45 -14.41 -4.74 -0.80
CA LEU A 45 -14.74 -5.94 -1.57
C LEU A 45 -13.47 -6.63 -2.10
N ASN A 46 -12.51 -5.89 -2.65
CA ASN A 46 -11.25 -6.46 -3.16
C ASN A 46 -10.49 -7.20 -2.05
N TYR A 47 -10.33 -6.58 -0.88
CA TYR A 47 -9.66 -7.18 0.27
C TYR A 47 -10.46 -8.35 0.88
N GLY A 48 -11.79 -8.29 0.85
CA GLY A 48 -12.65 -9.44 1.17
C GLY A 48 -12.41 -10.64 0.25
N LEU A 49 -12.24 -10.40 -1.05
CA LEU A 49 -11.88 -11.46 -2.01
C LEU A 49 -10.48 -12.02 -1.76
N LEU A 50 -9.49 -11.17 -1.49
CA LEU A 50 -8.14 -11.60 -1.11
C LEU A 50 -8.15 -12.48 0.14
N SER A 51 -8.98 -12.17 1.14
CA SER A 51 -9.17 -13.02 2.32
C SER A 51 -9.60 -14.44 1.96
N VAL A 52 -10.60 -14.57 1.08
CA VAL A 52 -11.09 -15.87 0.61
C VAL A 52 -9.97 -16.61 -0.14
N PHE A 53 -9.31 -15.94 -1.08
CA PHE A 53 -8.22 -16.54 -1.85
C PHE A 53 -7.03 -16.95 -0.98
N TRP A 54 -6.71 -16.17 0.06
CA TRP A 54 -5.69 -16.54 1.04
C TRP A 54 -6.03 -17.84 1.77
N LYS A 55 -7.26 -17.95 2.30
CA LYS A 55 -7.72 -19.18 2.98
C LYS A 55 -7.60 -20.40 2.07
N GLU A 56 -8.07 -20.27 0.84
CA GLU A 56 -8.10 -21.36 -0.12
C GLU A 56 -6.72 -21.77 -0.64
N SER A 57 -5.80 -20.80 -0.83
CA SER A 57 -4.39 -21.06 -1.24
C SER A 57 -3.59 -21.92 -0.26
N HIS A 58 -4.11 -22.09 0.96
CA HIS A 58 -3.52 -22.90 2.01
C HIS A 58 -4.38 -24.11 2.38
N SER A 59 -5.45 -24.36 1.63
CA SER A 59 -6.28 -25.55 1.73
C SER A 59 -5.79 -26.66 0.79
N ILE A 60 -6.23 -27.90 1.02
CA ILE A 60 -5.96 -29.05 0.12
C ILE A 60 -6.82 -28.96 -1.17
N ARG A 61 -7.81 -28.06 -1.19
CA ARG A 61 -8.74 -27.92 -2.32
C ARG A 61 -8.03 -27.21 -3.48
N HIS A 62 -8.51 -27.46 -4.70
CA HIS A 62 -7.97 -26.83 -5.91
C HIS A 62 -7.92 -25.30 -5.76
N ASN A 63 -6.87 -24.70 -6.32
CA ASN A 63 -6.71 -23.25 -6.33
C ASN A 63 -8.00 -22.61 -6.89
N PRO A 64 -8.70 -21.77 -6.11
CA PRO A 64 -10.00 -21.21 -6.52
C PRO A 64 -9.89 -20.37 -7.77
N PHE A 65 -8.71 -19.79 -8.06
CA PHE A 65 -8.47 -19.06 -9.31
C PHE A 65 -8.59 -19.95 -10.54
N ASN A 66 -8.16 -21.21 -10.46
CA ASN A 66 -8.26 -22.13 -11.58
C ASN A 66 -9.72 -22.50 -11.82
N VAL A 67 -10.47 -22.82 -10.75
CA VAL A 67 -11.89 -23.16 -10.84
C VAL A 67 -12.74 -22.00 -11.38
N ILE A 68 -12.47 -20.76 -10.95
CA ILE A 68 -13.21 -19.58 -11.40
C ILE A 68 -12.87 -19.23 -12.86
N ALA A 69 -11.58 -19.31 -13.24
CA ALA A 69 -11.13 -19.04 -14.60
C ALA A 69 -11.62 -20.11 -15.59
N ASP A 70 -11.51 -21.39 -15.22
CA ASP A 70 -11.91 -22.53 -16.06
C ASP A 70 -13.43 -22.52 -16.35
N ASN A 71 -14.22 -22.04 -15.39
CA ASN A 71 -15.68 -21.89 -15.55
C ASN A 71 -16.10 -20.55 -16.18
N LYS A 72 -15.16 -19.67 -16.56
CA LYS A 72 -15.42 -18.33 -17.14
C LYS A 72 -16.41 -17.47 -16.34
N GLN A 73 -16.48 -17.67 -15.02
CA GLN A 73 -17.43 -16.94 -14.16
C GLN A 73 -16.99 -15.50 -13.92
N ILE A 74 -15.69 -15.22 -14.09
CA ILE A 74 -15.09 -13.89 -13.97
C ILE A 74 -14.17 -13.70 -15.18
N ASP A 75 -14.06 -12.45 -15.62
CA ASP A 75 -13.11 -12.04 -16.65
C ASP A 75 -11.68 -12.55 -16.34
N PRO A 76 -11.00 -13.23 -17.30
CA PRO A 76 -9.68 -13.81 -17.06
C PRO A 76 -8.61 -12.80 -16.64
N HIS A 77 -8.72 -11.55 -17.08
CA HIS A 77 -7.79 -10.49 -16.69
C HIS A 77 -8.05 -10.05 -15.24
N ILE A 78 -9.30 -10.03 -14.77
CA ILE A 78 -9.60 -9.83 -13.34
C ILE A 78 -9.05 -10.98 -12.49
N CYS A 79 -9.19 -12.23 -12.95
CA CYS A 79 -8.60 -13.38 -12.27
C CYS A 79 -7.06 -13.29 -12.20
N GLU A 80 -6.40 -12.85 -13.28
CA GLU A 80 -4.96 -12.59 -13.33
C GLU A 80 -4.54 -11.52 -12.32
N HIS A 81 -5.30 -10.43 -12.20
CA HIS A 81 -5.04 -9.36 -11.25
C HIS A 81 -4.95 -9.90 -9.82
N TYR A 82 -5.98 -10.60 -9.36
CA TYR A 82 -6.02 -11.15 -8.01
C TYR A 82 -4.96 -12.23 -7.77
N ARG A 83 -4.64 -13.05 -8.77
CA ARG A 83 -3.57 -14.05 -8.65
C ARG A 83 -2.21 -13.38 -8.46
N ARG A 84 -1.92 -12.30 -9.19
CA ARG A 84 -0.67 -11.53 -9.00
C ARG A 84 -0.64 -10.83 -7.66
N TRP A 85 -1.76 -10.25 -7.23
CA TRP A 85 -1.87 -9.64 -5.91
C TRP A 85 -1.59 -10.66 -4.80
N MET A 86 -2.22 -11.84 -4.89
CA MET A 86 -2.00 -12.93 -3.94
C MET A 86 -0.54 -13.41 -3.93
N ASN A 87 0.11 -13.56 -5.08
CA ASN A 87 1.52 -13.92 -5.16
C ASN A 87 2.42 -12.87 -4.49
N TYR A 88 2.13 -11.58 -4.71
CA TYR A 88 2.81 -10.48 -4.04
C TYR A 88 2.66 -10.59 -2.50
N LEU A 89 1.44 -10.76 -1.99
CA LEU A 89 1.18 -10.86 -0.54
C LEU A 89 1.83 -12.09 0.09
N ILE A 90 1.81 -13.24 -0.58
CA ILE A 90 2.49 -14.47 -0.14
C ILE A 90 4.01 -14.24 -0.11
N GLY A 91 4.56 -13.58 -1.13
CA GLY A 91 5.97 -13.21 -1.19
C GLY A 91 6.36 -12.30 -0.03
N LEU A 92 5.54 -11.28 0.26
CA LEU A 92 5.75 -10.36 1.37
C LEU A 92 5.71 -11.09 2.71
N TRP A 93 4.72 -11.96 2.94
CA TRP A 93 4.63 -12.74 4.17
C TRP A 93 5.87 -13.60 4.39
N LYS A 94 6.32 -14.34 3.37
CA LYS A 94 7.54 -15.17 3.46
C LYS A 94 8.77 -14.32 3.79
N LEU A 95 8.91 -13.15 3.16
CA LEU A 95 9.99 -12.22 3.42
C LEU A 95 9.95 -11.73 4.88
N VAL A 96 8.80 -11.30 5.37
CA VAL A 96 8.59 -10.85 6.77
C VAL A 96 8.95 -11.96 7.75
N GLN A 97 8.51 -13.20 7.52
CA GLN A 97 8.84 -14.33 8.40
C GLN A 97 10.36 -14.57 8.56
N VAL A 98 11.13 -14.34 7.50
CA VAL A 98 12.57 -14.57 7.50
C VAL A 98 13.35 -13.38 8.06
N VAL A 99 12.94 -12.16 7.70
CA VAL A 99 13.76 -10.96 7.93
C VAL A 99 13.38 -10.23 9.22
N GLU A 100 12.11 -10.30 9.64
CA GLU A 100 11.61 -9.53 10.78
C GLU A 100 12.41 -9.76 12.08
N PRO A 101 12.81 -10.98 12.47
CA PRO A 101 13.59 -11.17 13.70
C PRO A 101 14.92 -10.41 13.70
N LEU A 102 15.62 -10.43 12.55
CA LEU A 102 16.89 -9.71 12.37
C LEU A 102 16.67 -8.20 12.32
N PHE A 103 15.62 -7.76 11.65
CA PHE A 103 15.25 -6.36 11.59
C PHE A 103 14.91 -5.81 12.98
N ARG A 104 14.08 -6.53 13.75
CA ARG A 104 13.75 -6.22 15.14
C ARG A 104 15.01 -6.12 16.00
N GLU A 105 15.89 -7.11 15.93
CA GLU A 105 17.13 -7.11 16.71
C GLU A 105 17.96 -5.85 16.44
N LYS A 106 18.12 -5.46 15.16
CA LYS A 106 18.85 -4.25 14.81
C LYS A 106 18.12 -2.98 15.23
N CYS A 107 16.80 -2.91 15.09
CA CYS A 107 16.01 -1.76 15.54
C CYS A 107 16.05 -1.58 17.06
N LEU A 108 16.06 -2.67 17.83
CA LEU A 108 16.15 -2.62 19.30
C LEU A 108 17.55 -2.23 19.79
N LYS A 109 18.60 -2.61 19.05
CA LYS A 109 19.99 -2.20 19.34
C LYS A 109 20.29 -0.77 18.87
N ALA A 110 19.65 -0.33 17.79
CA ALA A 110 19.73 1.03 17.34
C ALA A 110 19.04 1.93 18.37
N ASN A 111 19.73 2.97 18.83
CA ASN A 111 19.16 3.97 19.74
C ASN A 111 18.20 4.90 18.97
N LEU A 112 17.16 4.32 18.36
CA LEU A 112 16.17 5.03 17.59
C LEU A 112 15.35 5.93 18.51
N PRO A 113 14.89 7.10 18.03
CA PRO A 113 14.07 8.02 18.82
C PRO A 113 12.66 7.46 19.12
N PHE A 114 12.35 6.25 18.67
CA PHE A 114 11.08 5.56 18.86
C PHE A 114 11.31 4.07 19.12
N LYS A 115 10.39 3.44 19.84
CA LYS A 115 10.43 2.00 20.13
C LYS A 115 9.93 1.20 18.94
N TYR A 116 10.58 0.07 18.66
CA TYR A 116 10.08 -0.92 17.73
C TYR A 116 8.74 -1.49 18.23
N PRO A 117 7.64 -1.42 17.45
CA PRO A 117 6.29 -1.66 17.98
C PRO A 117 5.82 -3.12 17.85
N PHE A 118 6.47 -3.93 17.01
CA PHE A 118 5.98 -5.27 16.70
C PHE A 118 6.58 -6.35 17.62
N GLN A 119 5.74 -7.23 18.14
CA GLN A 119 6.15 -8.38 18.96
C GLN A 119 6.26 -9.67 18.15
N SER A 120 5.75 -9.70 16.91
CA SER A 120 5.88 -10.85 16.02
C SER A 120 5.98 -10.45 14.54
N PRO A 121 6.51 -11.34 13.66
CA PRO A 121 6.41 -11.16 12.21
C PRO A 121 4.96 -10.98 11.73
N LEU A 122 4.00 -11.62 12.42
CA LEU A 122 2.59 -11.55 12.08
C LEU A 122 2.04 -10.13 12.30
N GLU A 123 2.34 -9.51 13.44
CA GLU A 123 1.93 -8.13 13.73
C GLU A 123 2.53 -7.13 12.73
N MET A 124 3.81 -7.31 12.38
CA MET A 124 4.45 -6.47 11.38
C MET A 124 3.79 -6.62 10.00
N PHE A 125 3.43 -7.85 9.62
CA PHE A 125 2.72 -8.10 8.38
C PHE A 125 1.33 -7.46 8.37
N PHE A 126 0.56 -7.53 9.46
CA PHE A 126 -0.73 -6.84 9.56
C PHE A 126 -0.60 -5.34 9.39
N ALA A 127 0.39 -4.73 10.05
CA ALA A 127 0.66 -3.30 9.88
C ALA A 127 1.01 -2.94 8.43
N PHE A 128 1.66 -3.83 7.68
CA PHE A 128 1.96 -3.61 6.26
C PHE A 128 0.71 -3.69 5.39
N LEU A 129 -0.18 -4.65 5.66
CA LEU A 129 -1.45 -4.76 4.95
C LEU A 129 -2.35 -3.54 5.23
N GLU A 130 -2.38 -3.08 6.48
CA GLU A 130 -3.07 -1.85 6.86
C GLU A 130 -2.46 -0.63 6.14
N GLU A 131 -1.14 -0.46 6.16
CA GLU A 131 -0.43 0.64 5.46
C GLU A 131 -0.76 0.63 3.96
N GLU A 132 -0.74 -0.53 3.29
CA GLU A 132 -1.08 -0.65 1.87
C GLU A 132 -2.54 -0.29 1.57
N ALA A 133 -3.48 -0.81 2.35
CA ALA A 133 -4.91 -0.53 2.17
C ALA A 133 -5.24 0.95 2.45
N GLU A 134 -4.55 1.57 3.42
CA GLU A 134 -4.70 3.00 3.70
C GLU A 134 -4.10 3.85 2.58
N ASP A 135 -2.88 3.55 2.13
CA ASP A 135 -2.22 4.27 1.05
C ASP A 135 -3.00 4.18 -0.28
N GLU A 136 -3.73 3.09 -0.52
CA GLU A 136 -4.61 2.94 -1.69
C GLU A 136 -5.83 3.87 -1.63
N PHE A 137 -6.42 4.07 -0.45
CA PHE A 137 -7.62 4.89 -0.27
C PHE A 137 -7.36 6.38 0.01
N LEU A 138 -6.25 6.72 0.67
CA LEU A 138 -5.91 8.09 1.06
C LEU A 138 -5.99 9.13 -0.07
N PRO A 139 -5.56 8.84 -1.33
CA PRO A 139 -5.72 9.76 -2.44
C PRO A 139 -7.18 10.14 -2.72
N CYS A 140 -8.13 9.23 -2.52
CA CYS A 140 -9.56 9.46 -2.73
C CYS A 140 -10.15 10.46 -1.74
N LEU A 141 -9.55 10.59 -0.54
CA LEU A 141 -9.99 11.55 0.49
C LEU A 141 -9.56 13.00 0.20
N GLN A 142 -8.72 13.22 -0.82
CA GLN A 142 -8.28 14.56 -1.19
C GLN A 142 -9.41 15.33 -1.93
N ASN A 143 -9.66 16.59 -1.55
CA ASN A 143 -10.76 17.45 -2.03
C ASN A 143 -10.63 17.90 -3.51
N HIS A 144 -10.06 17.10 -4.42
CA HIS A 144 -9.70 17.54 -5.78
C HIS A 144 -10.88 18.01 -6.65
N TYR A 145 -12.12 17.69 -6.28
CA TYR A 145 -13.30 18.02 -7.08
C TYR A 145 -13.89 19.43 -6.88
N GLU A 146 -13.69 20.10 -5.73
CA GLU A 146 -14.36 21.40 -5.47
C GLU A 146 -13.59 22.65 -5.95
N LYS A 147 -12.28 22.54 -6.21
CA LYS A 147 -11.41 23.73 -6.40
C LYS A 147 -11.07 24.09 -7.86
N SER A 148 -11.48 23.33 -8.87
CA SER A 148 -10.87 23.42 -10.22
C SER A 148 -11.43 24.52 -11.14
N LEU A 149 -12.75 24.74 -11.21
CA LEU A 149 -13.33 25.55 -12.31
C LEU A 149 -13.05 27.06 -12.23
N LEU A 150 -13.19 27.68 -11.05
CA LEU A 150 -12.90 29.11 -10.88
C LEU A 150 -11.41 29.43 -11.06
N LYS A 151 -10.53 28.50 -10.69
CA LYS A 151 -9.07 28.67 -10.70
C LYS A 151 -8.44 28.43 -12.08
N ILE A 152 -9.02 27.52 -12.87
CA ILE A 152 -8.62 27.29 -14.26
C ILE A 152 -8.84 28.57 -15.09
N LYS A 153 -9.92 29.32 -14.83
CA LYS A 153 -10.24 30.57 -15.52
C LYS A 153 -9.22 31.68 -15.25
N GLU A 154 -8.71 31.78 -14.02
CA GLU A 154 -7.65 32.72 -13.63
C GLU A 154 -6.28 32.33 -14.20
N MET A 155 -5.95 31.03 -14.22
CA MET A 155 -4.70 30.51 -14.81
C MET A 155 -4.60 30.80 -16.31
N ILE A 156 -5.70 30.60 -17.06
CA ILE A 156 -5.78 30.88 -18.50
C ILE A 156 -5.48 32.36 -18.80
N ASN A 157 -5.95 33.29 -17.96
CA ASN A 157 -5.73 34.74 -18.14
C ASN A 157 -4.28 35.20 -17.85
N SER A 158 -3.48 34.39 -17.15
CA SER A 158 -2.15 34.80 -16.65
C SER A 158 -0.96 34.48 -17.57
N GLY A 159 -1.16 33.69 -18.63
CA GLY A 159 -0.16 33.46 -19.69
C GLY A 159 1.18 32.79 -19.30
N LYS A 160 1.38 32.43 -18.03
CA LYS A 160 2.56 31.70 -17.51
C LYS A 160 2.10 30.60 -16.55
N LYS A 161 2.81 29.45 -16.53
CA LYS A 161 2.56 28.34 -15.59
C LYS A 161 2.77 28.83 -14.16
N SER A 162 1.67 29.16 -13.50
CA SER A 162 1.62 29.67 -12.15
C SER A 162 0.83 28.72 -11.27
N HIS A 163 1.21 28.67 -9.99
CA HIS A 163 0.61 27.78 -9.01
C HIS A 163 0.20 28.57 -7.78
N LEU A 164 -0.94 28.21 -7.21
CA LEU A 164 -1.44 28.79 -5.98
C LEU A 164 -0.83 28.04 -4.79
N VAL A 165 -0.13 28.76 -3.92
CA VAL A 165 0.42 28.23 -2.67
C VAL A 165 -0.26 28.94 -1.50
N GLU A 166 -0.74 28.17 -0.52
CA GLU A 166 -1.41 28.67 0.67
C GLU A 166 -0.37 29.13 1.70
N ASN A 167 -0.43 30.40 2.12
CA ASN A 167 0.44 30.91 3.17
C ASN A 167 -0.02 30.43 4.55
N LYS A 168 0.88 30.52 5.55
CA LYS A 168 0.62 30.10 6.94
C LYS A 168 -0.56 30.81 7.63
N ASN A 169 -0.97 31.96 7.10
CA ASN A 169 -2.11 32.76 7.55
C ASN A 169 -3.39 32.49 6.75
N GLY A 170 -3.46 31.39 5.98
CA GLY A 170 -4.65 30.96 5.24
C GLY A 170 -4.96 31.75 3.97
N THR A 171 -4.09 32.69 3.58
CA THR A 171 -4.22 33.45 2.34
C THR A 171 -3.44 32.79 1.21
N THR A 172 -4.02 32.71 0.01
CA THR A 172 -3.34 32.14 -1.17
C THR A 172 -2.47 33.17 -1.89
N LYS A 173 -1.24 32.78 -2.22
CA LYS A 173 -0.33 33.56 -3.06
C LYS A 173 -0.06 32.83 -4.38
N LEU A 174 -0.01 33.59 -5.47
CA LEU A 174 0.39 33.11 -6.79
C LEU A 174 1.92 33.01 -6.85
N VAL A 175 2.45 31.84 -7.20
CA VAL A 175 3.89 31.56 -7.24
C VAL A 175 4.26 30.91 -8.57
N LEU A 176 5.40 31.28 -9.14
CA LEU A 176 5.91 30.70 -10.39
C LEU A 176 6.46 29.28 -10.14
N GLU A 177 6.40 28.41 -11.16
CA GLU A 177 6.78 26.98 -11.10
C GLU A 177 8.18 26.72 -10.53
N GLU A 178 9.16 27.56 -10.87
CA GLU A 178 10.54 27.46 -10.37
C GLU A 178 10.64 27.73 -8.85
N GLN A 179 9.87 28.70 -8.36
CA GLN A 179 9.82 29.05 -6.94
C GLN A 179 9.04 27.99 -6.15
N ARG A 180 7.97 27.46 -6.74
CA ARG A 180 7.22 26.32 -6.20
C ARG A 180 8.13 25.12 -6.01
N ASN A 181 8.91 24.73 -7.03
CA ASN A 181 9.79 23.56 -6.93
C ASN A 181 10.80 23.69 -5.78
N SER A 182 11.36 24.88 -5.54
CA SER A 182 12.29 25.10 -4.42
C SER A 182 11.63 25.02 -3.03
N LEU A 183 10.40 25.54 -2.91
CA LEU A 183 9.61 25.53 -1.68
C LEU A 183 9.00 24.16 -1.40
N GLU A 184 8.51 23.48 -2.44
CA GLU A 184 8.02 22.10 -2.39
C GLU A 184 9.16 21.16 -2.07
N VAL A 185 10.35 21.24 -2.66
CA VAL A 185 11.46 20.34 -2.29
C VAL A 185 11.87 20.49 -0.82
N LYS A 186 11.87 21.70 -0.26
CA LYS A 186 12.15 21.92 1.18
C LYS A 186 10.99 21.48 2.07
N ASN A 187 9.74 21.76 1.70
CA ASN A 187 8.57 21.29 2.44
C ASN A 187 8.43 19.78 2.34
N TYR A 188 8.70 19.16 1.20
CA TYR A 188 8.64 17.73 0.94
C TYR A 188 9.74 16.99 1.70
N LYS A 189 10.97 17.50 1.77
CA LYS A 189 12.02 16.92 2.65
C LYS A 189 11.67 17.03 4.14
N SER A 190 11.05 18.15 4.54
CA SER A 190 10.57 18.36 5.92
C SER A 190 9.37 17.46 6.24
N LEU A 191 8.42 17.36 5.31
CA LEU A 191 7.24 16.50 5.37
C LEU A 191 7.63 15.04 5.33
N GLU A 192 8.53 14.58 4.45
CA GLU A 192 9.09 13.22 4.47
C GLU A 192 9.71 12.93 5.83
N LYS A 193 10.57 13.80 6.37
CA LYS A 193 11.19 13.54 7.67
C LYS A 193 10.17 13.53 8.82
N LYS A 194 9.13 14.36 8.76
CA LYS A 194 8.07 14.42 9.77
C LYS A 194 7.04 13.32 9.60
N HIS A 195 6.66 12.95 8.37
CA HIS A 195 5.73 11.87 8.02
C HIS A 195 6.40 10.51 8.21
N PHE A 196 7.66 10.29 7.84
CA PHE A 196 8.37 9.04 8.17
C PHE A 196 8.38 8.78 9.68
N VAL A 197 8.59 9.82 10.48
CA VAL A 197 8.63 9.72 11.95
C VAL A 197 7.22 9.70 12.58
N LYS A 198 6.21 10.32 11.95
CA LYS A 198 4.84 10.47 12.49
C LYS A 198 3.86 9.41 11.95
N GLU A 199 4.07 8.87 10.76
CA GLU A 199 3.21 7.89 10.07
C GLU A 199 3.66 6.44 10.22
N ARG A 200 4.80 6.16 10.86
CA ARG A 200 5.21 4.76 11.13
C ARG A 200 5.32 3.92 9.84
N ARG A 201 5.93 4.46 8.77
CA ARG A 201 6.18 3.76 7.49
C ARG A 201 7.21 2.65 7.63
N TRP A 202 6.88 1.64 8.44
CA TRP A 202 7.71 0.50 8.75
C TRP A 202 7.91 -0.36 7.50
N TYR A 203 6.97 -0.35 6.56
CA TYR A 203 7.10 -1.05 5.30
C TYR A 203 8.33 -0.57 4.53
N PHE A 204 8.45 0.74 4.30
CA PHE A 204 9.60 1.30 3.58
C PHE A 204 10.94 1.05 4.30
N LEU A 205 10.98 1.22 5.63
CA LEU A 205 12.19 0.96 6.41
C LEU A 205 12.61 -0.51 6.30
N PHE A 206 11.65 -1.42 6.37
CA PHE A 206 11.88 -2.85 6.23
C PHE A 206 12.37 -3.23 4.83
N ILE A 207 11.74 -2.72 3.77
CA ILE A 207 12.19 -2.96 2.39
C ILE A 207 13.61 -2.41 2.16
N THR A 208 13.91 -1.24 2.70
CA THR A 208 15.26 -0.64 2.65
C THR A 208 16.27 -1.53 3.37
N PHE A 209 15.91 -2.04 4.55
CA PHE A 209 16.73 -2.98 5.29
C PHE A 209 17.00 -4.27 4.50
N CYS A 210 15.95 -4.90 3.96
CA CYS A 210 16.07 -6.09 3.12
C CYS A 210 17.03 -5.87 1.94
N ARG A 211 16.92 -4.72 1.26
CA ARG A 211 17.80 -4.35 0.15
C ARG A 211 19.27 -4.19 0.54
N ILE A 212 19.54 -3.71 1.76
CA ILE A 212 20.90 -3.55 2.26
C ILE A 212 21.47 -4.92 2.66
N GLU A 213 20.73 -5.68 3.48
CA GLU A 213 21.20 -6.97 4.00
C GLU A 213 21.29 -8.06 2.93
N SER A 214 20.50 -7.98 1.85
CA SER A 214 20.59 -8.94 0.75
C SER A 214 21.94 -8.94 0.05
N LYS A 215 22.76 -7.88 0.23
CA LYS A 215 24.14 -7.83 -0.29
C LYS A 215 25.09 -8.80 0.41
N SER A 216 24.81 -9.15 1.66
CA SER A 216 25.69 -9.97 2.51
C SER A 216 25.02 -11.22 3.09
N ASN A 217 23.69 -11.34 2.98
CA ASN A 217 22.93 -12.47 3.49
C ASN A 217 22.17 -13.20 2.36
N PRO A 218 22.65 -14.38 1.90
CA PRO A 218 22.03 -15.12 0.80
C PRO A 218 20.56 -15.50 1.05
N ARG A 219 20.21 -15.84 2.30
CA ARG A 219 18.84 -16.22 2.66
C ARG A 219 17.88 -15.03 2.55
N ILE A 220 18.32 -13.84 2.96
CA ILE A 220 17.54 -12.60 2.78
C ILE A 220 17.44 -12.28 1.29
N LYS A 221 18.54 -12.41 0.53
CA LYS A 221 18.56 -12.17 -0.91
C LYS A 221 17.54 -13.01 -1.67
N GLU A 222 17.52 -14.32 -1.45
CA GLU A 222 16.58 -15.24 -2.11
C GLU A 222 15.11 -14.85 -1.86
N ASN A 223 14.76 -14.57 -0.60
CA ASN A 223 13.39 -14.20 -0.24
C ASN A 223 13.04 -12.79 -0.77
N PHE A 224 14.00 -11.86 -0.75
CA PHE A 224 13.81 -10.50 -1.25
C PHE A 224 13.65 -10.48 -2.77
N ASP A 225 14.47 -11.22 -3.51
CA ASP A 225 14.38 -11.31 -4.97
C ASP A 225 13.04 -11.97 -5.39
N THR A 226 12.61 -13.00 -4.67
CA THR A 226 11.29 -13.65 -4.87
C THR A 226 10.15 -12.64 -4.65
N PHE A 227 10.20 -11.91 -3.55
CA PHE A 227 9.22 -10.86 -3.24
C PHE A 227 9.21 -9.76 -4.30
N MET A 228 10.38 -9.23 -4.68
CA MET A 228 10.49 -8.15 -5.66
C MET A 228 9.99 -8.58 -7.03
N THR A 229 10.24 -9.82 -7.45
CA THR A 229 9.71 -10.36 -8.70
C THR A 229 8.18 -10.33 -8.70
N ALA A 230 7.54 -10.87 -7.64
CA ALA A 230 6.08 -10.86 -7.52
C ALA A 230 5.51 -9.43 -7.43
N PHE A 231 6.18 -8.53 -6.70
CA PHE A 231 5.81 -7.13 -6.62
C PHE A 231 5.83 -6.44 -7.99
N TYR A 232 6.91 -6.61 -8.76
CA TYR A 232 7.02 -6.01 -10.09
C TYR A 232 5.99 -6.57 -11.07
N GLU A 233 5.71 -7.87 -11.04
CA GLU A 233 4.67 -8.50 -11.87
C GLU A 233 3.28 -7.93 -11.59
N PHE A 234 2.97 -7.69 -10.31
CA PHE A 234 1.72 -7.08 -9.88
C PHE A 234 1.61 -5.62 -10.31
N GLN A 235 2.64 -4.81 -10.05
CA GLN A 235 2.67 -3.39 -10.44
C GLN A 235 2.59 -3.18 -11.95
N ASN A 236 3.32 -4.00 -12.73
CA ASN A 236 3.26 -3.96 -14.19
C ASN A 236 1.87 -4.34 -14.71
N HIS A 237 1.19 -5.31 -14.06
CA HIS A 237 -0.17 -5.66 -14.42
C HIS A 237 -1.10 -4.47 -14.22
N ILE A 238 -1.09 -3.84 -13.04
CA ILE A 238 -1.89 -2.62 -12.77
C ILE A 238 -1.63 -1.54 -13.83
N ALA A 239 -0.36 -1.22 -14.10
CA ALA A 239 0.01 -0.17 -15.05
C ALA A 239 -0.49 -0.46 -16.48
N THR A 240 -0.40 -1.72 -16.93
CA THR A 240 -0.89 -2.13 -18.26
C THR A 240 -2.41 -2.13 -18.35
N SER A 241 -3.10 -2.47 -17.26
CA SER A 241 -4.57 -2.39 -17.17
C SER A 241 -5.08 -0.96 -17.23
N ILE A 242 -4.38 -0.02 -16.58
CA ILE A 242 -4.72 1.42 -16.63
C ILE A 242 -4.58 1.95 -18.06
N ARG A 243 -3.44 1.69 -18.72
CA ARG A 243 -3.20 2.14 -20.11
C ARG A 243 -4.23 1.57 -21.10
N LYS A 244 -4.64 0.32 -20.93
CA LYS A 244 -5.68 -0.30 -21.78
C LYS A 244 -7.05 0.34 -21.60
N ARG A 245 -7.40 0.78 -20.39
CA ARG A 245 -8.66 1.51 -20.13
C ARG A 245 -8.64 2.91 -20.74
N GLU A 246 -7.52 3.63 -20.65
CA GLU A 246 -7.35 4.94 -21.30
C GLU A 246 -7.39 4.85 -22.83
N SER A 247 -6.91 3.74 -23.42
CA SER A 247 -7.01 3.51 -24.87
C SER A 247 -8.39 3.02 -25.34
N ALA A 248 -9.26 2.57 -24.43
CA ALA A 248 -10.59 2.06 -24.74
C ALA A 248 -11.70 3.12 -24.58
N THR A 249 -11.36 4.29 -24.04
CA THR A 249 -12.20 5.50 -24.10
C THR A 249 -11.96 6.23 -25.42
N TRP A 250 -12.63 5.78 -26.48
CA TRP A 250 -12.86 6.53 -27.73
C TRP A 250 -14.29 6.28 -28.20
#